data_AF-X0QGU7-F1
#
_entry.id   AF-X0QGU7-F1
#
_cell.length_a   1.000
_cell.length_b   1.000
_cell.length_c   1.000
_cell.angle_alpha   90.00
_cell.angle_beta   90.00
_cell.angle_gamma   90.00
#
_symmetry.space_group_name_H-M   'P 1'
#
loop_
_entity.id
_entity.type
_entity.pdbx_description
1 polymer ?
#
loop_
_entity_poly.entity_id
_entity_poly.type
_entity_poly.pdbx_seq_one_letter_code
_entity_poly.pdbx_strand_id
1 'polypeptide(L)' 'MAAAYGWQIITFEQSAGQLSRKNPMKKEPKIPDVADAMGVNCISLFQIEDRYQLSV' A
#
# COMPACT_ATOMS: atom_id res chain seq x y z
N MET A 1 9.33 10.85 2.10
CA MET A 1 10.15 10.87 0.86
C MET A 1 9.35 10.38 -0.34
N ALA A 2 8.80 9.16 -0.34
CA ALA A 2 7.99 8.66 -1.46
C ALA A 2 6.83 9.59 -1.88
N ALA A 3 6.05 10.13 -0.93
CA ALA A 3 4.99 11.10 -1.22
C ALA A 3 5.51 12.40 -1.86
N ALA A 4 6.67 12.89 -1.39
CA ALA A 4 7.27 14.13 -1.89
C ALA A 4 7.80 14.00 -3.33
N TYR A 5 8.14 12.79 -3.75
CA TYR A 5 8.65 12.49 -5.09
C TYR A 5 7.58 11.87 -6.02
N GLY A 6 6.32 11.76 -5.57
CA GLY A 6 5.24 11.16 -6.37
C GLY A 6 5.44 9.67 -6.67
N TRP A 7 6.20 8.96 -5.85
CA TRP A 7 6.48 7.54 -6.05
C TRP A 7 5.32 6.66 -5.60
N GLN A 8 5.15 5.54 -6.27
CA GLN A 8 4.15 4.52 -5.95
C GLN A 8 4.81 3.32 -5.27
N ILE A 9 4.18 2.83 -4.21
CA ILE A 9 4.58 1.60 -3.53
C ILE A 9 3.82 0.44 -4.16
N ILE A 10 4.55 -0.59 -4.57
CA ILE A 10 3.99 -1.83 -5.10
C ILE A 10 4.15 -2.91 -4.03
N THR A 11 3.07 -3.60 -3.67
CA THR A 11 3.09 -4.67 -2.66
C THR A 11 2.13 -5.81 -3.00
N PHE A 12 2.38 -6.99 -2.41
CA PHE A 12 1.44 -8.11 -2.42
C PHE A 12 0.44 -8.07 -1.26
N GLU A 13 0.66 -7.19 -0.28
CA GLU A 13 -0.23 -7.09 0.86
C GLU A 13 -1.57 -6.45 0.49
N GLN A 14 -2.65 -6.98 1.05
CA GLN A 14 -3.95 -6.33 1.04
C GLN A 14 -4.13 -5.50 2.30
N SER A 15 -4.77 -4.33 2.14
CA SER A 15 -5.16 -3.46 3.26
C SER A 15 -6.00 -4.26 4.25
N ALA A 16 -5.68 -4.15 5.54
CA ALA A 16 -6.49 -4.73 6.61
C ALA A 16 -7.49 -3.71 7.17
N GLY A 17 -7.45 -2.45 6.71
CA GLY A 17 -8.30 -1.36 7.20
C GLY A 17 -8.11 -1.05 8.68
N GLN A 18 -6.99 -1.49 9.28
CA GLN A 18 -6.81 -1.55 10.73
C GLN A 18 -5.89 -0.46 11.29
N LEU A 19 -5.42 0.49 10.48
CA LEU A 19 -4.71 1.68 10.98
C LEU A 19 -5.69 2.69 11.61
N SER A 20 -6.31 2.26 12.70
CA SER A 20 -7.11 3.14 13.54
C SER A 20 -6.17 3.90 14.47
N ARG A 21 -6.27 5.25 14.49
CA ARG A 21 -5.62 6.08 15.52
C ARG A 21 -5.93 5.64 16.95
N LYS A 22 -7.05 4.92 17.16
CA LYS A 22 -7.46 4.39 18.47
C LYS A 22 -6.80 3.05 18.83
N ASN A 23 -6.27 2.29 17.88
CA ASN A 23 -5.64 0.98 18.11
C ASN A 23 -4.40 0.80 17.22
N PRO A 24 -3.30 1.54 17.45
CA PRO A 24 -2.14 1.54 16.57
C PRO A 24 -1.34 0.23 16.53
N MET A 25 -1.57 -0.72 17.45
CA MET A 25 -0.72 -1.92 17.63
C MET A 25 -1.48 -3.24 17.82
N LYS A 26 -2.82 -3.30 17.69
CA LYS A 26 -3.53 -4.59 17.91
C LYS A 26 -3.22 -5.66 16.85
N LYS A 27 -2.84 -5.24 15.65
CA LYS A 27 -2.28 -6.08 14.59
C LYS A 27 -1.19 -5.28 13.89
N GLU A 28 -0.15 -5.97 13.44
CA GLU A 28 0.93 -5.37 12.67
C GLU A 28 0.35 -4.61 11.47
N PRO A 29 0.63 -3.30 11.34
CA PRO A 29 0.04 -2.47 10.30
C PRO A 29 0.50 -2.95 8.91
N LYS A 30 -0.45 -3.10 7.99
CA LYS A 30 -0.13 -3.53 6.63
C LYS A 30 0.46 -2.39 5.81
N ILE A 31 1.32 -2.74 4.87
CA ILE A 31 2.00 -1.76 4.00
C ILE A 31 1.00 -0.80 3.31
N PRO A 32 -0.14 -1.27 2.74
CA PRO A 32 -1.12 -0.38 2.12
C PRO A 32 -1.73 0.61 3.11
N ASP A 33 -1.99 0.15 4.34
CA ASP A 33 -2.59 0.97 5.39
C ASP A 33 -1.62 2.10 5.83
N VAL A 34 -0.33 1.78 5.93
CA VAL A 34 0.71 2.77 6.26
C VAL A 34 0.91 3.74 5.11
N ALA A 35 0.91 3.25 3.87
CA ALA A 35 1.06 4.09 2.68
C ALA A 35 -0.08 5.11 2.58
N ASP A 36 -1.32 4.69 2.81
CA ASP A 36 -2.50 5.57 2.84
C ASP A 36 -2.38 6.63 3.93
N ALA A 37 -2.03 6.23 5.17
CA ALA A 37 -1.82 7.16 6.27
C ALA A 37 -0.68 8.18 6.02
N MET A 38 0.27 7.83 5.14
CA MET A 38 1.41 8.67 4.75
C MET A 38 1.15 9.46 3.44
N GLY A 39 -0.03 9.32 2.84
CA GLY A 39 -0.38 9.96 1.57
C GLY A 39 0.43 9.47 0.37
N VAL A 40 0.91 8.22 0.42
CA VAL A 40 1.65 7.59 -0.66
C VAL A 40 0.74 6.63 -1.39
N ASN A 41 0.67 6.75 -2.72
CA ASN A 41 -0.10 5.81 -3.53
C ASN A 41 0.49 4.40 -3.43
N CYS A 42 -0.37 3.44 -3.12
CA CYS A 42 -0.01 2.03 -3.06
C CYS A 42 -0.91 1.23 -4.02
N ILE A 43 -0.29 0.37 -4.83
CA ILE A 43 -0.97 -0.49 -5.79
C ILE A 43 -0.51 -1.94 -5.60
N SER A 44 -1.38 -2.90 -5.92
CA SER A 44 -0.99 -4.31 -5.81
C SER A 44 -0.09 -4.73 -6.98
N LEU A 45 0.75 -5.75 -6.79
CA LEU A 45 1.53 -6.29 -7.91
C LEU A 45 0.62 -6.80 -9.03
N PHE A 46 -0.51 -7.44 -8.69
CA PHE A 46 -1.47 -7.92 -9.70
C PHE A 46 -2.04 -6.79 -10.57
N GLN A 47 -2.26 -5.60 -10.00
CA GLN A 47 -2.70 -4.42 -10.77
C GLN A 47 -1.60 -3.90 -11.70
N ILE A 48 -0.33 -4.01 -11.29
CA ILE A 48 0.84 -3.70 -12.13
C ILE A 48 0.95 -4.72 -13.26
N GLU A 49 0.82 -6.01 -12.95
CA GLU A 49 0.90 -7.09 -13.92
C GLU A 49 -0.18 -6.97 -14.98
N ASP A 50 -1.42 -6.67 -14.59
CA ASP A 50 -2.54 -6.40 -15.52
C ASP A 50 -2.31 -5.13 -16.36
N ARG A 51 -1.92 -4.01 -15.72
CA ARG A 51 -1.68 -2.73 -16.39
C ARG A 51 -0.59 -2.82 -17.47
N TYR A 52 0.46 -3.59 -17.21
CA TYR A 52 1.62 -3.70 -18.10
C TYR A 52 1.64 -5.00 -18.89
N GLN A 53 0.61 -5.85 -18.78
CA GLN A 53 0.52 -7.16 -19.42
C GLN A 53 1.78 -8.01 -19.17
N LEU A 54 2.25 -8.01 -17.93
CA LEU A 54 3.49 -8.70 -17.54
C LEU A 54 3.28 -10.20 -17.32
N SER A 55 2.04 -10.64 -17.21
CA SER A 55 1.68 -12.06 -17.22
C SER A 55 1.70 -12.60 -18.65
N VAL A 56 2.63 -13.52 -18.91
CA VAL A 56 2.74 -14.31 -20.16
C VAL A 56 1.63 -15.34 -20.27
#